data_AF-A0A5B7AHZ2-F1
#
_entry.id   AF-A0A5B7AHZ2-F1
#
_cell.length_a   1.000
_cell.length_b   1.000
_cell.length_c   1.000
_cell.angle_alpha   90.00
_cell.angle_beta   90.00
_cell.angle_gamma   90.00
#
_symmetry.space_group_name_H-M   'P 1'
#
loop_
_entity.id
_entity.type
_entity.pdbx_description
1 polymer ?
#
loop_
_entity_poly.entity_id
_entity_poly.type
_entity_poly.pdbx_seq_one_letter_code
_entity_poly.pdbx_strand_id
1 'polypeptide(L)'
;GRREGGGMNNLSSAPNLREQRHNGHCYCCKPIPTIAIYVLIPLFFIGFGVSIFILVVVHNAAFFVSLLFLSVLVAAFVLWNTLNWRRNGAVLLFLQSFPDSDLRVARDGQLVKITGLVSCGSVSLESSYEKATRCIYTSTLLYESGELGLKPADVNRSCFQWRLTYFERFSTDFYITDKKSGIRALVKAGPDCRVIPLIADSRLVKTTRKCRILSAHLRKWLRDRNLSAEARLLRLEEGYIKEDSSVSVIGMLHRNNDAVMIVQPSEFISTGCQWRKLLLPVDVDGLILGVPEMAGPVTNQNSVQRL
;
A
#
# COMPACT_ATOMS: atom_id res chain seq x y z
N GLY A 1 22.29 -17.09 -50.68
CA GLY A 1 21.06 -17.36 -49.89
C GLY A 1 21.21 -16.72 -48.54
N ARG A 2 20.51 -15.60 -48.32
CA ARG A 2 20.61 -14.74 -47.13
C ARG A 2 19.37 -15.00 -46.25
N ARG A 3 19.57 -15.32 -44.98
CA ARG A 3 18.52 -15.60 -43.99
C ARG A 3 17.70 -14.33 -43.74
N GLU A 4 16.39 -14.42 -43.85
CA GLU A 4 15.45 -13.43 -43.31
C GLU A 4 14.98 -13.88 -41.92
N GLY A 5 15.25 -13.05 -40.93
CA GLY A 5 14.58 -13.03 -39.64
C GLY A 5 14.01 -11.63 -39.44
N GLY A 6 12.74 -11.53 -39.06
CA GLY A 6 12.04 -10.29 -38.75
C GLY A 6 10.56 -10.58 -38.51
N GLY A 7 9.89 -10.08 -37.47
CA GLY A 7 10.31 -9.14 -36.45
C GLY A 7 9.46 -9.28 -35.19
N MET A 8 10.08 -9.00 -34.05
CA MET A 8 9.38 -8.73 -32.79
C MET A 8 8.74 -7.35 -32.87
N ASN A 9 7.43 -7.29 -32.67
CA ASN A 9 6.69 -6.04 -32.64
C ASN A 9 7.09 -5.22 -31.40
N ASN A 10 7.67 -4.05 -31.66
CA ASN A 10 8.07 -3.06 -30.67
C ASN A 10 6.82 -2.39 -30.07
N LEU A 11 6.52 -2.64 -28.79
CA LEU A 11 5.58 -1.84 -27.98
C LEU A 11 6.23 -0.51 -27.52
N SER A 12 6.79 0.26 -28.44
CA SER A 12 7.42 1.57 -28.13
C SER A 12 6.49 2.77 -28.30
N SER A 13 5.18 2.56 -28.49
CA SER A 13 4.20 3.64 -28.68
C SER A 13 3.15 3.66 -27.56
N ALA A 14 3.54 4.15 -26.39
CA ALA A 14 2.61 4.63 -25.37
C ALA A 14 3.19 5.92 -24.73
N PRO A 15 2.87 7.11 -25.26
CA PRO A 15 3.55 8.34 -24.88
C PRO A 15 3.09 8.95 -23.54
N ASN A 16 2.35 8.22 -22.67
CA ASN A 16 1.75 8.79 -21.45
C ASN A 16 2.18 8.15 -20.11
N LEU A 17 3.10 7.18 -20.09
CA LEU A 17 3.57 6.55 -18.82
C LEU A 17 4.58 7.39 -18.02
N ARG A 18 5.14 8.47 -18.61
CA ARG A 18 6.13 9.32 -17.92
C ARG A 18 5.53 10.35 -16.97
N GLU A 19 4.26 10.70 -17.14
CA GLU A 19 3.64 11.81 -16.39
C GLU A 19 3.18 11.39 -14.98
N GLN A 20 3.10 10.09 -14.70
CA GLN A 20 2.93 9.56 -13.34
C GLN A 20 4.17 9.71 -12.44
N ARG A 21 5.32 10.14 -12.98
CA ARG A 21 6.58 10.26 -12.21
C ARG A 21 6.58 11.45 -11.24
N HIS A 22 5.65 12.41 -11.36
CA HIS A 22 5.65 13.63 -10.54
C HIS A 22 4.45 13.81 -9.60
N ASN A 23 3.35 13.09 -9.77
CA ASN A 23 2.19 13.17 -8.85
C ASN A 23 2.22 12.06 -7.81
N GLY A 24 3.34 11.96 -7.10
CA GLY A 24 3.47 11.18 -5.88
C GLY A 24 2.74 11.83 -4.71
N HIS A 25 1.43 12.06 -4.85
CA HIS A 25 0.57 12.27 -3.70
C HIS A 25 0.56 10.95 -2.91
N CYS A 26 1.54 10.85 -2.02
CA CYS A 26 1.50 10.00 -0.85
C CYS A 26 0.07 10.09 -0.30
N TYR A 27 -0.71 9.01 -0.43
CA TYR A 27 -2.12 8.94 -0.06
C TYR A 27 -2.36 9.72 1.23
N CYS A 28 -2.84 10.97 1.08
CA CYS A 28 -2.78 11.98 2.13
C CYS A 28 -4.03 11.83 2.97
N CYS A 29 -4.12 10.73 3.68
CA CYS A 29 -5.14 10.49 4.67
C CYS A 29 -4.42 10.66 6.01
N LYS A 30 -4.40 11.88 6.54
CA LYS A 30 -3.93 12.09 7.92
C LYS A 30 -5.03 11.53 8.83
N PRO A 31 -4.80 10.44 9.58
CA PRO A 31 -5.88 9.71 10.26
C PRO A 31 -6.43 10.47 11.47
N ILE A 32 -5.63 11.37 12.02
CA ILE A 32 -6.05 12.25 13.11
C ILE A 32 -6.18 13.64 12.51
N PRO A 33 -7.36 14.28 12.59
CA PRO A 33 -7.52 15.67 12.19
C PRO A 33 -6.41 16.46 12.87
N THR A 34 -5.57 17.14 12.09
CA THR A 34 -4.44 17.88 12.67
C THR A 34 -4.93 18.88 13.73
N ILE A 35 -6.16 19.38 13.54
CA ILE A 35 -6.94 20.18 14.49
C ILE A 35 -7.13 19.45 15.83
N ALA A 36 -7.51 18.16 15.82
CA ALA A 36 -7.72 17.39 17.05
C ALA A 36 -6.43 17.29 17.88
N ILE A 37 -5.27 17.11 17.25
CA ILE A 37 -3.97 17.13 17.94
C ILE A 37 -3.69 18.51 18.53
N TYR A 38 -3.91 19.57 17.74
CA TYR A 38 -3.72 20.95 18.20
C TYR A 38 -4.65 21.36 19.33
N VAL A 39 -5.83 20.75 19.47
CA VAL A 39 -6.75 20.99 20.58
C VAL A 39 -6.40 20.13 21.79
N LEU A 40 -6.04 18.86 21.57
CA LEU A 40 -5.76 17.89 22.63
C LEU A 40 -4.52 18.26 23.44
N ILE A 41 -3.46 18.72 22.77
CA ILE A 41 -2.20 19.12 23.41
C ILE A 41 -2.41 20.23 24.47
N PRO A 42 -2.95 21.42 24.14
CA PRO A 42 -3.15 22.48 25.12
C PRO A 42 -4.16 22.09 26.20
N LEU A 43 -5.20 21.31 25.86
CA LEU A 43 -6.17 20.82 26.83
C LEU A 43 -5.49 20.00 27.94
N PHE A 44 -4.58 19.08 27.57
CA PHE A 44 -3.80 18.32 28.56
C PHE A 44 -2.86 19.23 29.36
N PHE A 45 -2.18 20.18 28.73
CA PHE A 45 -1.31 21.12 29.45
C PHE A 45 -2.06 21.93 30.52
N ILE A 46 -3.23 22.48 30.16
CA ILE A 46 -4.10 23.21 31.10
C ILE A 46 -4.57 22.26 32.21
N GLY A 47 -5.05 21.06 31.85
CA GLY A 47 -5.50 20.05 32.80
C GLY A 47 -4.41 19.64 33.79
N PHE A 48 -3.18 19.43 33.34
CA PHE A 48 -2.04 19.09 34.20
C PHE A 48 -1.69 20.26 35.13
N GLY A 49 -1.70 21.49 34.62
CA GLY A 49 -1.48 22.69 35.44
C GLY A 49 -2.47 22.81 36.59
N VAL A 50 -3.77 22.69 36.31
CA VAL A 50 -4.84 22.72 37.32
C VAL A 50 -4.71 21.54 38.30
N SER A 51 -4.42 20.33 37.79
CA SER A 51 -4.30 19.14 38.62
C SER A 51 -3.10 19.20 39.57
N ILE A 52 -1.96 19.75 39.12
CA ILE A 52 -0.77 19.98 39.96
C ILE A 52 -1.08 21.03 41.02
N PHE A 53 -1.78 22.12 40.67
CA PHE A 53 -2.19 23.13 41.63
C PHE A 53 -3.06 22.53 42.75
N ILE A 54 -4.08 21.74 42.39
CA ILE A 54 -4.93 21.04 43.36
C ILE A 54 -4.10 20.08 44.23
N LEU A 55 -3.16 19.34 43.63
CA LEU A 55 -2.27 18.46 44.36
C LEU A 55 -1.44 19.23 45.41
N VAL A 56 -0.87 20.37 45.04
CA VAL A 56 -0.03 21.17 45.96
C VAL A 56 -0.86 21.85 47.05
N VAL A 57 -2.02 22.41 46.71
CA VAL A 57 -2.83 23.20 47.67
C VAL A 57 -3.69 22.31 48.57
N VAL A 58 -4.33 21.30 47.99
CA VAL A 58 -5.32 20.45 48.69
C VAL A 58 -4.68 19.13 49.17
N HIS A 59 -3.46 18.83 48.72
CA HIS A 59 -2.76 17.56 49.02
C HIS A 59 -3.56 16.32 48.58
N ASN A 60 -4.39 16.48 47.55
CA ASN A 60 -5.20 15.40 46.98
C ASN A 60 -4.69 15.02 45.59
N ALA A 61 -4.18 13.79 45.47
CA ALA A 61 -3.62 13.26 44.23
C ALA A 61 -4.64 12.67 43.26
N ALA A 62 -5.90 12.52 43.65
CA ALA A 62 -6.92 11.82 42.85
C ALA A 62 -7.07 12.41 41.43
N PHE A 63 -7.14 13.74 41.31
CA PHE A 63 -7.26 14.41 40.01
C PHE A 63 -6.02 14.24 39.13
N PHE A 64 -4.84 14.38 39.72
CA PHE A 64 -3.58 14.22 39.00
C PHE A 64 -3.41 12.78 38.48
N VAL A 65 -3.66 11.78 39.32
CA VAL A 65 -3.58 10.36 38.93
C VAL A 65 -4.61 10.03 37.85
N SER A 66 -5.84 10.52 37.97
CA SER A 66 -6.90 10.31 36.97
C SER A 66 -6.53 10.92 35.61
N LEU A 67 -5.99 12.14 35.61
CA LEU A 67 -5.56 12.80 34.37
C LEU A 67 -4.36 12.10 33.73
N LEU A 68 -3.40 11.64 34.54
CA LEU A 68 -2.25 10.87 34.06
C LEU A 68 -2.71 9.56 33.40
N PHE A 69 -3.64 8.84 34.03
CA PHE A 69 -4.23 7.64 33.46
C PHE A 69 -4.96 7.91 32.13
N LEU A 70 -5.79 8.96 32.07
CA LEU A 70 -6.46 9.38 30.84
C LEU A 70 -5.46 9.73 29.72
N SER A 71 -4.38 10.45 30.06
CA SER A 71 -3.32 10.80 29.13
C SER A 71 -2.65 9.58 28.53
N VAL A 72 -2.35 8.57 29.35
CA VAL A 72 -1.78 7.29 28.89
C VAL A 72 -2.72 6.56 27.94
N LEU A 73 -4.03 6.50 28.26
CA LEU A 73 -5.02 5.87 27.37
C LEU A 73 -5.11 6.56 26.01
N VAL A 74 -5.16 7.90 26.01
CA VAL A 74 -5.23 8.69 24.77
C VAL A 74 -3.95 8.55 23.95
N ALA A 75 -2.78 8.60 24.60
CA ALA A 75 -1.49 8.38 23.93
C ALA A 75 -1.39 6.98 23.30
N ALA A 76 -1.85 5.94 24.03
CA ALA A 76 -1.90 4.58 23.51
C ALA A 76 -2.85 4.46 22.30
N PHE A 77 -4.01 5.11 22.34
CA PHE A 77 -4.97 5.14 21.23
C PHE A 77 -4.39 5.83 19.99
N VAL A 78 -3.75 6.99 20.17
CA VAL A 78 -3.08 7.74 19.08
C VAL A 78 -1.94 6.92 18.48
N LEU A 79 -1.11 6.28 19.32
CA LEU A 79 -0.02 5.42 18.87
C LEU A 79 -0.55 4.20 18.10
N TRP A 80 -1.60 3.55 18.59
CA TRP A 80 -2.26 2.43 17.93
C TRP A 80 -2.76 2.80 16.53
N ASN A 81 -3.46 3.93 16.41
CA ASN A 81 -3.95 4.45 15.13
C ASN A 81 -2.80 4.81 14.19
N THR A 82 -1.75 5.44 14.69
CA THR A 82 -0.56 5.81 13.90
C THR A 82 0.19 4.59 13.34
N LEU A 83 0.31 3.53 14.15
CA LEU A 83 0.96 2.29 13.74
C LEU A 83 0.15 1.52 12.70
N ASN A 84 -1.18 1.44 12.87
CA ASN A 84 -2.07 0.80 11.92
C ASN A 84 -2.17 1.61 10.61
N TRP A 85 -2.15 2.94 10.70
CA TRP A 85 -2.09 3.84 9.55
C TRP A 85 -0.91 3.53 8.63
N ARG A 86 0.29 3.41 9.21
CA ARG A 86 1.53 3.12 8.46
C ARG A 86 1.46 1.83 7.64
N ARG A 87 0.57 0.90 8.01
CA ARG A 87 0.39 -0.40 7.37
C ARG A 87 -0.91 -0.50 6.56
N ASN A 88 -1.61 0.61 6.31
CA ASN A 88 -2.94 0.65 5.71
C ASN A 88 -3.97 -0.25 6.44
N GLY A 89 -3.79 -0.46 7.76
CA GLY A 89 -4.54 -1.44 8.54
C GLY A 89 -6.05 -1.19 8.57
N ALA A 90 -6.49 0.07 8.66
CA ALA A 90 -7.92 0.42 8.66
C ALA A 90 -8.61 0.07 7.34
N VAL A 91 -7.96 0.36 6.20
CA VAL A 91 -8.47 0.05 4.86
C VAL A 91 -8.44 -1.47 4.61
N LEU A 92 -7.39 -2.16 5.10
CA LEU A 92 -7.31 -3.62 5.02
C LEU A 92 -8.42 -4.31 5.83
N LEU A 93 -8.66 -3.86 7.07
CA LEU A 93 -9.74 -4.38 7.90
C LEU A 93 -11.12 -4.04 7.30
N PHE A 94 -11.26 -2.87 6.68
CA PHE A 94 -12.45 -2.52 5.92
C PHE A 94 -12.66 -3.48 4.76
N LEU A 95 -11.63 -3.73 3.94
CA LEU A 95 -11.70 -4.71 2.85
C LEU A 95 -12.09 -6.11 3.35
N GLN A 96 -11.51 -6.56 4.47
CA GLN A 96 -11.78 -7.88 5.05
C GLN A 96 -13.21 -7.99 5.63
N SER A 97 -13.68 -6.95 6.32
CA SER A 97 -15.00 -6.94 6.96
C SER A 97 -16.14 -6.65 6.01
N PHE A 98 -15.88 -6.01 4.87
CA PHE A 98 -16.89 -5.74 3.87
C PHE A 98 -17.32 -7.06 3.20
N PRO A 99 -18.64 -7.37 3.15
CA PRO A 99 -19.13 -8.64 2.62
C PRO A 99 -19.06 -8.68 1.09
N ASP A 100 -18.72 -9.84 0.52
CA ASP A 100 -18.75 -10.02 -0.93
C ASP A 100 -20.18 -9.88 -1.47
N SER A 101 -20.32 -8.94 -2.40
CA SER A 101 -21.57 -8.59 -3.06
C SER A 101 -21.91 -9.63 -4.13
N ASP A 102 -23.19 -9.97 -4.28
CA ASP A 102 -23.63 -10.81 -5.40
C ASP A 102 -23.94 -9.92 -6.60
N LEU A 103 -23.11 -10.02 -7.64
CA LEU A 103 -23.28 -9.25 -8.85
C LEU A 103 -24.65 -9.46 -9.50
N ARG A 104 -25.31 -10.61 -9.33
CA ARG A 104 -26.63 -10.88 -9.93
C ARG A 104 -27.72 -9.94 -9.42
N VAL A 105 -27.60 -9.53 -8.15
CA VAL A 105 -28.62 -8.75 -7.43
C VAL A 105 -28.20 -7.29 -7.23
N ALA A 106 -26.90 -7.01 -7.28
CA ALA A 106 -26.37 -5.67 -7.08
C ALA A 106 -26.85 -4.67 -8.15
N ARG A 107 -27.23 -3.47 -7.69
CA ARG A 107 -27.80 -2.39 -8.51
C ARG A 107 -26.71 -1.53 -9.14
N ASP A 108 -27.03 -0.89 -10.26
CA ASP A 108 -26.19 0.15 -10.84
C ASP A 108 -25.97 1.28 -9.82
N GLY A 109 -24.74 1.81 -9.75
CA GLY A 109 -24.35 2.83 -8.79
C GLY A 109 -24.20 2.32 -7.35
N GLN A 110 -24.19 1.01 -7.10
CA GLN A 110 -23.96 0.45 -5.77
C GLN A 110 -22.47 0.22 -5.50
N LEU A 111 -21.99 0.55 -4.30
CA LEU A 111 -20.66 0.14 -3.84
C LEU A 111 -20.65 -1.37 -3.60
N VAL A 112 -19.75 -2.08 -4.29
CA VAL A 112 -19.65 -3.54 -4.24
C VAL A 112 -18.24 -3.98 -3.88
N LYS A 113 -18.14 -5.08 -3.13
CA LYS A 113 -16.90 -5.86 -2.99
C LYS A 113 -17.04 -7.15 -3.78
N ILE A 114 -16.05 -7.44 -4.61
CA ILE A 114 -16.02 -8.64 -5.44
C ILE A 114 -14.71 -9.35 -5.22
N THR A 115 -14.77 -10.66 -4.99
CA THR A 115 -13.59 -11.51 -4.86
C THR A 115 -13.60 -12.55 -5.95
N GLY A 116 -12.50 -12.66 -6.71
CA GLY A 116 -12.50 -13.43 -7.95
C GLY A 116 -11.11 -13.63 -8.54
N LEU A 117 -11.05 -14.43 -9.61
CA LEU A 117 -9.83 -14.59 -10.42
C LEU A 117 -9.72 -13.44 -11.41
N VAL A 118 -8.51 -12.91 -11.57
CA VAL A 118 -8.24 -11.81 -12.50
C VAL A 118 -7.68 -12.28 -13.82
N SER A 119 -8.06 -11.61 -14.90
CA SER A 119 -7.50 -11.77 -16.23
C SER A 119 -7.12 -10.41 -16.81
N CYS A 120 -6.01 -10.37 -17.55
CA CYS A 120 -5.55 -9.13 -18.16
C CYS A 120 -6.59 -8.56 -19.13
N GLY A 121 -6.67 -7.23 -19.20
CA GLY A 121 -7.47 -6.53 -20.20
C GLY A 121 -6.75 -6.46 -21.55
N SER A 122 -6.94 -5.35 -22.26
CA SER A 122 -6.25 -5.07 -23.52
C SER A 122 -4.75 -4.82 -23.35
N VAL A 123 -4.31 -4.42 -22.15
CA VAL A 123 -2.93 -4.15 -21.81
C VAL A 123 -2.53 -5.04 -20.63
N SER A 124 -1.31 -5.57 -20.68
CA SER A 124 -0.72 -6.32 -19.58
C SER A 124 0.57 -5.65 -19.11
N LEU A 125 0.80 -5.60 -17.81
CA LEU A 125 2.01 -5.04 -17.22
C LEU A 125 3.11 -6.10 -17.08
N GLU A 126 4.33 -5.60 -17.00
CA GLU A 126 5.52 -6.36 -16.65
C GLU A 126 6.14 -5.76 -15.37
N SER A 127 6.51 -6.60 -14.41
CA SER A 127 7.19 -6.13 -13.20
C SER A 127 8.56 -5.54 -13.55
N SER A 128 9.02 -4.61 -12.71
CA SER A 128 10.17 -3.78 -13.03
C SER A 128 11.49 -4.55 -12.94
N TYR A 129 11.66 -5.30 -11.85
CA TYR A 129 12.90 -5.97 -11.50
C TYR A 129 12.88 -7.47 -11.82
N GLU A 130 11.86 -8.22 -11.38
CA GLU A 130 11.75 -9.66 -11.65
C GLU A 130 11.29 -9.98 -13.08
N LYS A 131 10.75 -8.99 -13.80
CA LYS A 131 10.26 -9.16 -15.16
C LYS A 131 9.08 -10.14 -15.25
N ALA A 132 8.23 -10.16 -14.22
CA ALA A 132 7.01 -10.95 -14.20
C ALA A 132 6.02 -10.38 -15.23
N THR A 133 5.69 -11.16 -16.25
CA THR A 133 4.76 -10.76 -17.32
C THR A 133 3.31 -11.09 -16.96
N ARG A 134 2.37 -10.47 -17.70
CA ARG A 134 0.91 -10.68 -17.52
C ARG A 134 0.42 -10.26 -16.13
N CYS A 135 0.86 -9.08 -15.68
CA CYS A 135 0.42 -8.49 -14.42
C CYS A 135 -0.69 -7.45 -14.64
N ILE A 136 -1.63 -7.34 -13.71
CA ILE A 136 -2.68 -6.31 -13.69
C ILE A 136 -2.28 -5.10 -12.82
N TYR A 137 -1.35 -5.32 -11.89
CA TYR A 137 -0.79 -4.32 -11.00
C TYR A 137 0.68 -4.64 -10.75
N THR A 138 1.52 -3.61 -10.68
CA THR A 138 2.93 -3.72 -10.29
C THR A 138 3.33 -2.56 -9.38
N SER A 139 4.21 -2.83 -8.43
CA SER A 139 4.83 -1.87 -7.53
C SER A 139 6.29 -2.19 -7.36
N THR A 140 7.14 -1.16 -7.39
CA THR A 140 8.55 -1.30 -7.07
C THR A 140 8.96 -0.15 -6.17
N LEU A 141 9.61 -0.48 -5.06
CA LEU A 141 9.99 0.43 -3.99
C LEU A 141 11.49 0.26 -3.72
N LEU A 142 12.23 1.35 -3.80
CA LEU A 142 13.63 1.38 -3.41
C LEU A 142 13.80 2.22 -2.16
N TYR A 143 14.28 1.57 -1.11
CA TYR A 143 14.66 2.20 0.12
C TYR A 143 16.17 2.32 0.23
N GLU A 144 16.62 3.42 0.79
CA GLU A 144 17.99 3.69 1.15
C GLU A 144 18.07 3.87 2.66
N SER A 145 19.08 3.26 3.28
CA SER A 145 19.31 3.53 4.69
C SER A 145 20.02 4.87 4.84
N GLY A 146 19.46 5.77 5.65
CA GLY A 146 20.19 6.95 6.09
C GLY A 146 21.43 6.54 6.88
N GLU A 147 22.58 7.11 6.54
CA GLU A 147 23.80 6.98 7.33
C GLU A 147 23.73 8.02 8.46
N LEU A 148 23.30 7.60 9.64
CA LEU A 148 23.40 8.46 10.82
C LEU A 148 24.87 8.50 11.21
N GLY A 149 25.53 9.62 10.91
CA GLY A 149 26.92 9.88 11.28
C GLY A 149 27.09 9.94 12.79
N LEU A 150 27.26 8.79 13.43
CA LEU A 150 27.79 8.68 14.79
C LEU A 150 29.05 7.83 14.73
N LYS A 151 30.14 8.43 15.22
CA LYS A 151 31.48 7.82 15.29
C LYS A 151 31.42 6.46 16.00
N PRO A 152 32.29 5.50 15.63
CA PRO A 152 32.18 4.11 16.03
C PRO A 152 32.78 3.89 17.44
N ALA A 153 31.98 4.12 18.47
CA ALA A 153 32.24 3.61 19.81
C ALA A 153 30.90 3.57 20.57
N ASP A 154 30.02 2.63 20.19
CA ASP A 154 29.21 1.85 21.15
C ASP A 154 28.11 1.03 20.47
N VAL A 155 28.29 -0.28 20.56
CA VAL A 155 27.33 -1.36 20.76
C VAL A 155 25.86 -1.13 20.32
N ASN A 156 25.56 -1.66 19.13
CA ASN A 156 24.44 -2.60 18.85
C ASN A 156 22.96 -2.14 18.89
N ARG A 157 22.61 -0.85 18.77
CA ARG A 157 21.24 -0.45 18.34
C ARG A 157 21.21 0.88 17.55
N SER A 158 21.97 0.96 16.45
CA SER A 158 21.74 2.04 15.48
C SER A 158 20.40 1.81 14.77
N CYS A 159 19.42 2.67 15.03
CA CYS A 159 18.13 2.68 14.36
C CYS A 159 18.31 3.11 12.90
N PHE A 160 18.64 2.15 12.04
CA PHE A 160 18.71 2.35 10.59
C PHE A 160 17.34 2.79 10.06
N GLN A 161 17.18 4.10 9.83
CA GLN A 161 15.97 4.63 9.23
C GLN A 161 16.04 4.42 7.71
N TRP A 162 15.21 3.51 7.22
CA TRP A 162 14.99 3.30 5.79
C TRP A 162 14.16 4.46 5.24
N ARG A 163 14.74 5.19 4.30
CA ARG A 163 14.08 6.26 3.56
C ARG A 163 13.68 5.73 2.19
N LEU A 164 12.43 5.94 1.80
CA LEU A 164 11.98 5.64 0.44
C LEU A 164 12.61 6.67 -0.51
N THR A 165 13.46 6.22 -1.43
CA THR A 165 14.18 7.07 -2.38
C THR A 165 13.55 7.03 -3.77
N TYR A 166 12.94 5.91 -4.13
CA TYR A 166 12.25 5.75 -5.40
C TYR A 166 11.05 4.83 -5.25
N PHE A 167 9.96 5.13 -5.96
CA PHE A 167 8.82 4.25 -6.09
C PHE A 167 8.19 4.37 -7.48
N GLU A 168 7.64 3.28 -7.97
CA GLU A 168 6.81 3.23 -9.17
C GLU A 168 5.65 2.27 -8.89
N ARG A 169 4.43 2.65 -9.29
CA ARG A 169 3.23 1.83 -9.17
C ARG A 169 2.41 2.00 -10.43
N PHE A 170 2.00 0.89 -11.03
CA PHE A 170 1.20 0.88 -12.24
C PHE A 170 0.04 -0.09 -12.08
N SER A 171 -1.10 0.29 -12.64
CA SER A 171 -2.30 -0.53 -12.75
C SER A 171 -2.89 -0.38 -14.14
N THR A 172 -3.61 -1.41 -14.59
CA THR A 172 -4.28 -1.43 -15.89
C THR A 172 -5.73 -1.86 -15.73
N ASP A 173 -6.55 -1.62 -16.74
CA ASP A 173 -7.89 -2.19 -16.78
C ASP A 173 -7.79 -3.72 -16.89
N PHE A 174 -8.55 -4.43 -16.06
CA PHE A 174 -8.51 -5.89 -16.01
C PHE A 174 -9.92 -6.47 -15.84
N TYR A 175 -10.07 -7.74 -16.15
CA TYR A 175 -11.31 -8.46 -15.87
C TYR A 175 -11.20 -9.22 -14.56
N ILE A 176 -12.29 -9.24 -13.80
CA ILE A 176 -12.44 -10.09 -12.62
C ILE A 176 -13.64 -11.01 -12.83
N THR A 177 -13.46 -12.30 -12.58
CA THR A 177 -14.57 -13.26 -12.56
C THR A 177 -14.98 -13.49 -11.12
N ASP A 178 -16.16 -12.99 -10.74
CA ASP A 178 -16.67 -13.11 -9.38
C ASP A 178 -16.84 -14.57 -8.98
N LYS A 179 -16.22 -14.97 -7.86
CA LYS A 179 -16.30 -16.33 -7.33
C LYS A 179 -17.72 -16.71 -6.92
N LYS A 180 -18.54 -15.73 -6.52
CA LYS A 180 -19.90 -15.98 -6.00
C LYS A 180 -20.92 -16.13 -7.13
N SER A 181 -20.94 -15.21 -8.08
CA SER A 181 -21.92 -15.20 -9.18
C SER A 181 -21.43 -15.84 -10.47
N GLY A 182 -20.12 -16.00 -10.67
CA GLY A 182 -19.52 -16.39 -11.95
C GLY A 182 -19.54 -15.30 -13.02
N ILE A 183 -20.07 -14.11 -12.72
CA ILE A 183 -20.14 -12.99 -13.66
C ILE A 183 -18.75 -12.39 -13.83
N ARG A 184 -18.36 -12.17 -15.08
CA ARG A 184 -17.15 -11.45 -15.43
C ARG A 184 -17.44 -9.96 -15.50
N ALA A 185 -16.72 -9.17 -14.71
CA ALA A 185 -16.79 -7.72 -14.70
C ALA A 185 -15.47 -7.10 -15.18
N LEU A 186 -15.56 -5.98 -15.87
CA LEU A 186 -14.40 -5.16 -16.24
C LEU A 186 -14.11 -4.15 -15.12
N VAL A 187 -12.92 -4.22 -14.53
CA VAL A 187 -12.45 -3.26 -13.54
C VAL A 187 -11.69 -2.15 -14.26
N LYS A 188 -12.19 -0.92 -14.13
CA LYS A 188 -11.52 0.29 -14.61
C LYS A 188 -10.50 0.73 -13.58
N ALA A 189 -9.26 0.27 -13.75
CA ALA A 189 -8.13 0.51 -12.86
C ALA A 189 -6.89 1.03 -13.64
N GLY A 190 -7.09 1.49 -14.87
CA GLY A 190 -6.05 2.10 -15.69
C GLY A 190 -5.48 3.43 -15.17
N PRO A 191 -4.64 4.11 -15.96
CA PRO A 191 -3.86 5.27 -15.54
C PRO A 191 -4.67 6.45 -14.98
N ASP A 192 -5.89 6.64 -15.47
CA ASP A 192 -6.79 7.74 -15.05
C ASP A 192 -7.60 7.41 -13.79
N CYS A 193 -7.39 6.22 -13.21
CA CYS A 193 -8.09 5.75 -12.01
C CYS A 193 -7.17 5.82 -10.79
N ARG A 194 -7.72 6.28 -9.65
CA ARG A 194 -7.03 6.14 -8.36
C ARG A 194 -7.26 4.73 -7.83
N VAL A 195 -6.19 4.00 -7.57
CA VAL A 195 -6.23 2.65 -7.02
C VAL A 195 -5.49 2.65 -5.70
N ILE A 196 -6.11 2.12 -4.65
CA ILE A 196 -5.50 1.93 -3.34
C ILE A 196 -5.12 0.46 -3.20
N PRO A 197 -3.84 0.12 -3.45
CA PRO A 197 -3.36 -1.25 -3.39
C PRO A 197 -3.09 -1.67 -1.95
N LEU A 198 -3.70 -2.77 -1.54
CA LEU A 198 -3.48 -3.50 -0.29
C LEU A 198 -2.73 -4.81 -0.59
N ILE A 199 -1.56 -4.66 -1.20
CA ILE A 199 -0.72 -5.74 -1.69
C ILE A 199 0.61 -5.68 -0.96
N ALA A 200 1.11 -6.82 -0.50
CA ALA A 200 2.40 -6.90 0.16
C ALA A 200 3.53 -6.96 -0.87
N ASP A 201 4.50 -6.03 -0.75
CA ASP A 201 5.70 -6.04 -1.57
C ASP A 201 6.74 -7.03 -1.02
N SER A 202 7.28 -7.87 -1.89
CA SER A 202 8.31 -8.86 -1.57
C SER A 202 9.69 -8.21 -1.57
N ARG A 203 10.51 -8.53 -0.56
CA ARG A 203 11.90 -8.05 -0.47
C ARG A 203 12.80 -8.86 -1.39
N LEU A 204 13.16 -8.29 -2.53
CA LEU A 204 13.98 -8.96 -3.52
C LEU A 204 15.47 -8.75 -3.29
N VAL A 205 15.86 -7.54 -2.93
CA VAL A 205 17.26 -7.19 -2.73
C VAL A 205 17.44 -6.48 -1.41
N LYS A 206 18.46 -6.89 -0.66
CA LYS A 206 18.96 -6.17 0.50
C LYS A 206 20.48 -6.19 0.46
N THR A 207 21.09 -5.03 0.23
CA THR A 207 22.54 -4.92 0.29
C THR A 207 22.98 -4.78 1.74
N THR A 208 24.25 -5.08 2.01
CA THR A 208 24.85 -4.94 3.33
C THR A 208 26.01 -3.95 3.28
N ARG A 209 26.43 -3.41 4.42
CA ARG A 209 27.61 -2.52 4.51
C ARG A 209 28.90 -3.17 4.00
N LYS A 210 28.97 -4.50 3.96
CA LYS A 210 30.12 -5.26 3.45
C LYS A 210 30.15 -5.33 1.92
N CYS A 211 29.04 -5.03 1.24
CA CYS A 211 28.94 -5.05 -0.21
C CYS A 211 29.62 -3.80 -0.80
N ARG A 212 30.84 -3.96 -1.30
CA ARG A 212 31.57 -2.89 -2.02
C ARG A 212 31.10 -2.70 -3.46
N ILE A 213 30.43 -3.70 -4.04
CA ILE A 213 29.99 -3.71 -5.44
C ILE A 213 28.53 -4.19 -5.50
N LEU A 214 27.67 -3.45 -6.19
CA LEU A 214 26.29 -3.86 -6.51
C LEU A 214 26.28 -4.91 -7.63
N SER A 215 25.27 -5.78 -7.64
CA SER A 215 25.09 -6.73 -8.75
C SER A 215 24.92 -6.00 -10.08
N ALA A 216 25.39 -6.60 -11.18
CA ALA A 216 25.31 -6.00 -12.51
C ALA A 216 23.85 -5.69 -12.90
N HIS A 217 22.92 -6.57 -12.53
CA HIS A 217 21.49 -6.40 -12.76
C HIS A 217 20.92 -5.17 -12.02
N LEU A 218 21.18 -5.06 -10.71
CA LEU A 218 20.74 -3.91 -9.91
C LEU A 218 21.38 -2.60 -10.42
N ARG A 219 22.67 -2.62 -10.76
CA ARG A 219 23.37 -1.45 -11.31
C ARG A 219 22.77 -0.99 -12.63
N LYS A 220 22.41 -1.92 -13.52
CA LYS A 220 21.73 -1.60 -14.78
C LYS A 220 20.35 -0.98 -14.49
N TRP A 221 19.55 -1.64 -13.66
CA TRP A 221 18.21 -1.18 -13.29
C TRP A 221 18.21 0.24 -12.66
N LEU A 222 19.19 0.55 -11.81
CA LEU A 222 19.38 1.88 -11.22
C LEU A 222 19.74 2.94 -12.28
N ARG A 223 20.67 2.62 -13.19
CA ARG A 223 21.09 3.53 -14.27
C ARG A 223 19.96 3.83 -15.25
N ASP A 224 19.17 2.84 -15.62
CA ASP A 224 18.01 2.99 -16.53
C ASP A 224 16.95 3.96 -15.94
N ARG A 225 16.99 4.20 -14.62
CA ARG A 225 16.09 5.09 -13.87
C ARG A 225 16.75 6.38 -13.40
N ASN A 226 17.98 6.68 -13.85
CA ASN A 226 18.78 7.83 -13.42
C ASN A 226 19.03 7.87 -11.89
N LEU A 227 19.17 6.71 -11.24
CA LEU A 227 19.49 6.58 -9.82
C LEU A 227 20.99 6.30 -9.64
N SER A 228 21.57 6.77 -8.52
CA SER A 228 22.99 6.50 -8.23
C SER A 228 23.25 4.99 -8.11
N ALA A 229 24.22 4.55 -8.89
CA ALA A 229 24.70 3.17 -9.03
C ALA A 229 25.84 2.82 -8.04
N GLU A 230 26.15 3.72 -7.12
CA GLU A 230 27.17 3.53 -6.09
C GLU A 230 26.74 2.52 -5.04
N ALA A 231 27.71 1.81 -4.46
CA ALA A 231 27.47 0.83 -3.44
C ALA A 231 27.05 1.50 -2.12
N ARG A 232 25.85 1.17 -1.66
CA ARG A 232 25.25 1.68 -0.42
C ARG A 232 24.20 0.71 0.11
N LEU A 233 23.70 0.97 1.30
CA LEU A 233 22.62 0.18 1.92
C LEU A 233 21.30 0.46 1.23
N LEU A 234 20.93 -0.44 0.31
CA LEU A 234 19.72 -0.41 -0.50
C LEU A 234 18.84 -1.60 -0.13
N ARG A 235 17.54 -1.37 -0.18
CA ARG A 235 16.54 -2.43 -0.15
C ARG A 235 15.55 -2.20 -1.28
N LEU A 236 15.44 -3.17 -2.17
CA LEU A 236 14.46 -3.18 -3.24
C LEU A 236 13.33 -4.12 -2.85
N GLU A 237 12.11 -3.60 -2.83
CA GLU A 237 10.89 -4.36 -2.64
C GLU A 237 10.05 -4.25 -3.92
N GLU A 238 9.42 -5.33 -4.33
CA GLU A 238 8.55 -5.39 -5.51
C GLU A 238 7.30 -6.21 -5.21
N GLY A 239 6.16 -5.73 -5.67
CA GLY A 239 4.88 -6.42 -5.60
C GLY A 239 4.21 -6.42 -6.97
N TYR A 240 3.46 -7.46 -7.27
CA TYR A 240 2.65 -7.52 -8.48
C TYR A 240 1.48 -8.47 -8.27
N ILE A 241 0.43 -8.28 -9.06
CA ILE A 241 -0.65 -9.25 -9.18
C ILE A 241 -0.61 -9.79 -10.60
N LYS A 242 -0.35 -11.09 -10.71
CA LYS A 242 -0.35 -11.81 -11.98
C LYS A 242 -1.79 -12.20 -12.36
N GLU A 243 -2.04 -12.35 -13.65
CA GLU A 243 -3.21 -13.07 -14.13
C GLU A 243 -3.40 -14.43 -13.43
N ASP A 244 -4.66 -14.84 -13.30
CA ASP A 244 -5.12 -16.02 -12.57
C ASP A 244 -4.90 -15.95 -11.05
N SER A 245 -4.48 -14.80 -10.51
CA SER A 245 -4.47 -14.57 -9.07
C SER A 245 -5.89 -14.28 -8.56
N SER A 246 -6.18 -14.72 -7.34
CA SER A 246 -7.40 -14.31 -6.65
C SER A 246 -7.19 -12.95 -5.98
N VAL A 247 -8.11 -12.01 -6.23
CA VAL A 247 -8.08 -10.67 -5.62
C VAL A 247 -9.47 -10.28 -5.13
N SER A 248 -9.52 -9.31 -4.23
CA SER A 248 -10.73 -8.60 -3.82
C SER A 248 -10.66 -7.14 -4.29
N VAL A 249 -11.74 -6.68 -4.91
CA VAL A 249 -11.91 -5.30 -5.40
C VAL A 249 -13.10 -4.66 -4.72
N ILE A 250 -12.94 -3.44 -4.19
CA ILE A 250 -14.06 -2.58 -3.80
C ILE A 250 -14.13 -1.38 -4.75
N GLY A 251 -15.29 -1.19 -5.37
CA GLY A 251 -15.57 -0.07 -6.25
C GLY A 251 -17.06 0.07 -6.53
N MET A 252 -17.43 1.04 -7.37
CA MET A 252 -18.81 1.27 -7.76
C MET A 252 -19.18 0.38 -8.93
N LEU A 253 -20.29 -0.34 -8.81
CA LEU A 253 -20.85 -1.12 -9.88
C LEU A 253 -21.48 -0.20 -10.92
N HIS A 254 -21.06 -0.34 -12.17
CA HIS A 254 -21.72 0.28 -13.31
C HIS A 254 -22.24 -0.78 -14.28
N ARG A 255 -23.51 -0.71 -14.65
CA ARG A 255 -24.18 -1.63 -15.58
C ARG A 255 -24.62 -0.86 -16.81
N ASN A 256 -24.11 -1.23 -17.97
CA ASN A 256 -24.50 -0.63 -19.25
C ASN A 256 -24.71 -1.73 -20.30
N ASN A 257 -25.95 -1.89 -20.79
CA ASN A 257 -26.32 -2.76 -21.92
C ASN A 257 -25.54 -4.11 -21.95
N ASP A 258 -25.67 -4.88 -20.87
CA ASP A 258 -25.03 -6.18 -20.59
C ASP A 258 -23.54 -6.19 -20.20
N ALA A 259 -22.85 -5.05 -20.25
CA ALA A 259 -21.50 -4.92 -19.67
C ALA A 259 -21.58 -4.58 -18.17
N VAL A 260 -20.92 -5.40 -17.36
CA VAL A 260 -20.71 -5.14 -15.92
C VAL A 260 -19.32 -4.54 -15.73
N MET A 261 -19.27 -3.34 -15.20
CA MET A 261 -18.04 -2.62 -14.91
C MET A 261 -17.93 -2.28 -13.43
N ILE A 262 -16.71 -2.26 -12.91
CA ILE A 262 -16.39 -1.71 -11.60
C ILE A 262 -15.50 -0.50 -11.83
N VAL A 263 -15.95 0.65 -11.36
CA VAL A 263 -15.26 1.93 -11.55
C VAL A 263 -14.89 2.54 -10.20
N GLN A 264 -13.99 3.51 -10.22
CA GLN A 264 -13.71 4.30 -9.02
C GLN A 264 -15.00 5.00 -8.53
N PRO A 265 -15.24 5.04 -7.22
CA PRO A 265 -16.32 5.83 -6.66
C PRO A 265 -16.20 7.32 -6.98
N SER A 266 -17.34 7.99 -7.17
CA SER A 266 -17.41 9.44 -7.36
C SER A 266 -17.23 10.22 -6.05
N GLU A 267 -17.51 9.58 -4.91
CA GLU A 267 -17.38 10.14 -3.57
C GLU A 267 -16.38 9.32 -2.76
N PHE A 268 -15.83 9.93 -1.70
CA PHE A 268 -14.93 9.23 -0.79
C PHE A 268 -15.64 8.06 -0.10
N ILE A 269 -15.00 6.90 -0.05
CA ILE A 269 -15.46 5.79 0.77
C ILE A 269 -14.94 6.02 2.19
N SER A 270 -15.83 6.27 3.14
CA SER A 270 -15.44 6.26 4.55
C SER A 270 -15.43 4.82 5.07
N THR A 271 -14.30 4.41 5.67
CA THR A 271 -14.18 3.09 6.33
C THR A 271 -15.01 2.97 7.62
N GLY A 272 -15.63 4.07 8.06
CA GLY A 272 -16.45 4.15 9.27
C GLY A 272 -15.64 4.03 10.57
N CYS A 273 -16.27 4.32 11.70
CA CYS A 273 -15.63 4.17 13.01
C CYS A 273 -15.58 2.69 13.42
N GLN A 274 -14.42 2.06 13.31
CA GLN A 274 -14.22 0.67 13.73
C GLN A 274 -13.91 0.60 15.24
N TRP A 275 -14.85 1.03 16.09
CA TRP A 275 -14.68 1.14 17.55
C TRP A 275 -14.21 -0.15 18.22
N ARG A 276 -14.69 -1.31 17.77
CA ARG A 276 -14.25 -2.64 18.26
C ARG A 276 -12.75 -2.90 18.04
N LYS A 277 -12.12 -2.20 17.10
CA LYS A 277 -10.70 -2.30 16.76
C LYS A 277 -9.91 -1.07 17.18
N LEU A 278 -10.57 -0.09 17.82
CA LEU A 278 -10.00 1.20 18.22
C LEU A 278 -9.35 1.97 17.06
N LEU A 279 -9.93 1.87 15.86
CA LEU A 279 -9.45 2.58 14.67
C LEU A 279 -10.37 3.73 14.29
N LEU A 280 -9.76 4.88 14.01
CA LEU A 280 -10.42 6.05 13.48
C LEU A 280 -10.85 5.82 12.02
N PRO A 281 -11.95 6.45 11.59
CA PRO A 281 -12.37 6.39 10.20
C PRO A 281 -11.30 7.01 9.30
N VAL A 282 -11.11 6.34 8.17
CA VAL A 282 -10.26 6.77 7.05
C VAL A 282 -11.14 6.92 5.84
N ASP A 283 -11.03 8.06 5.17
CA ASP A 283 -11.66 8.31 3.89
C ASP A 283 -10.71 7.88 2.76
N VAL A 284 -11.23 7.06 1.86
CA VAL A 284 -10.53 6.40 0.76
C VAL A 284 -11.02 7.02 -0.54
N ASP A 285 -10.08 7.55 -1.32
CA ASP A 285 -10.33 8.12 -2.64
C ASP A 285 -9.82 7.15 -3.73
N GLY A 286 -10.74 6.39 -4.32
CA GLY A 286 -10.45 5.47 -5.41
C GLY A 286 -10.88 4.03 -5.16
N LEU A 287 -10.51 3.17 -6.11
CA LEU A 287 -10.80 1.75 -6.10
C LEU A 287 -9.85 1.01 -5.16
N ILE A 288 -10.36 0.19 -4.24
CA ILE A 288 -9.52 -0.60 -3.33
C ILE A 288 -9.23 -1.95 -3.99
N LEU A 289 -7.97 -2.31 -4.11
CA LEU A 289 -7.51 -3.59 -4.65
C LEU A 289 -6.66 -4.30 -3.61
N GLY A 290 -7.05 -5.50 -3.20
CA GLY A 290 -6.27 -6.29 -2.23
C GLY A 290 -6.29 -7.78 -2.55
N VAL A 291 -5.40 -8.52 -1.90
CA VAL A 291 -5.36 -9.99 -1.98
C VAL A 291 -6.18 -10.56 -0.81
N PRO A 292 -7.09 -11.52 -1.04
CA PRO A 292 -7.82 -12.17 0.04
C PRO A 292 -6.84 -12.87 1.00
N GLU A 293 -7.22 -13.02 2.27
CA GLU A 293 -6.36 -13.52 3.37
C GLU A 293 -5.94 -14.99 3.26
N MET A 294 -6.00 -15.59 2.07
CA MET A 294 -5.55 -16.95 1.79
C MET A 294 -4.48 -16.97 0.71
N ALA A 295 -3.28 -16.51 1.08
CA ALA A 295 -2.03 -17.04 0.57
C ALA A 295 -0.94 -16.72 1.61
N GLY A 296 -0.62 -17.71 2.45
CA GLY A 296 0.69 -17.69 3.11
C GLY A 296 1.80 -17.55 2.06
N PRO A 297 3.02 -17.15 2.45
CA PRO A 297 4.12 -17.04 1.50
C PRO A 297 4.26 -18.37 0.74
N VAL A 298 4.06 -18.33 -0.58
CA VAL A 298 4.40 -19.43 -1.47
C VAL A 298 5.91 -19.51 -1.45
N THR A 299 6.45 -20.27 -0.50
CA THR A 299 7.82 -20.76 -0.55
C THR A 299 7.91 -21.66 -1.78
N ASN A 300 8.47 -21.11 -2.87
CA ASN A 300 8.97 -21.89 -4.00
C ASN A 300 10.13 -22.77 -3.51
N GLN A 301 9.81 -23.90 -2.86
CA GLN A 301 10.71 -25.05 -2.79
C GLN A 301 10.52 -25.84 -4.08
N ASN A 302 11.30 -25.53 -5.10
CA ASN A 302 11.53 -26.43 -6.23
C ASN A 302 12.84 -26.02 -6.94
N SER A 303 13.97 -26.30 -6.29
CA SER A 303 15.26 -26.49 -6.98
C SER A 303 16.32 -27.07 -6.05
N VAL A 304 16.09 -28.27 -5.52
CA VAL A 304 17.20 -29.16 -5.12
C VAL A 304 16.80 -30.59 -5.48
N GLN A 305 16.98 -30.95 -6.74
CA GLN A 305 17.26 -32.31 -7.19
C GLN A 305 17.60 -32.28 -8.69
N ARG A 306 18.89 -32.31 -9.00
CA ARG A 306 19.56 -33.22 -9.95
C ARG A 306 20.83 -32.58 -10.52
N LEU A 307 21.91 -33.37 -10.38
CA LEU A 307 23.28 -33.24 -10.88
C LEU A 307 24.19 -32.27 -10.11
#